data_AF-A0A8T3U9G0-F1
#
_entry.id   AF-A0A8T3U9G0-F1
#
_cell.length_a   1.000
_cell.length_b   1.000
_cell.length_c   1.000
_cell.angle_alpha   90.00
_cell.angle_beta   90.00
_cell.angle_gamma   90.00
#
_symmetry.space_group_name_H-M   'P 1'
#
loop_
_entity.id
_entity.type
_entity.pdbx_description
1 polymer ?
#
loop_
_entity_poly.entity_id
_entity_poly.type
_entity_poly.pdbx_seq_one_letter_code
_entity_poly.pdbx_strand_id
1 'polypeptide(L)'
;MKSFSLNVKQELANINIWKNNDEILLQLYGYLLTFSGSKFITESEYNINCFAKILKNLNYNDFDIQLIGRKYIIKIRNYKKFKESYDISQINDVLKKNNSNKENLIKSLVRGAFLGSGLINNPKNGYHLEIIFNNMENANIIKDELSNYNIDMKLFDDKNVILYLKGR
;
A
#
# COMPACT_ATOMS: atom_id res chain seq x y z
N MET A 1 -4.97 -23.95 -3.63
CA MET A 1 -4.48 -23.52 -2.30
C MET A 1 -4.13 -22.04 -2.39
N LYS A 2 -4.59 -21.19 -1.45
CA LYS A 2 -4.21 -19.76 -1.43
C LYS A 2 -2.71 -19.65 -1.11
N SER A 3 -2.00 -18.71 -1.73
CA SER A 3 -0.59 -18.47 -1.42
C SER A 3 -0.43 -17.88 -0.01
N PHE A 4 0.74 -18.05 0.61
CA PHE A 4 1.02 -17.45 1.91
C PHE A 4 0.85 -15.93 1.89
N SER A 5 1.37 -15.27 0.85
CA SER A 5 1.18 -13.83 0.65
C SER A 5 -0.30 -13.42 0.58
N LEU A 6 -1.15 -14.21 -0.08
CA LEU A 6 -2.58 -13.90 -0.17
C LEU A 6 -3.27 -13.95 1.20
N ASN A 7 -2.89 -14.90 2.07
CA ASN A 7 -3.40 -14.98 3.43
C ASN A 7 -2.97 -13.76 4.25
N VAL A 8 -1.69 -13.36 4.18
CA VAL A 8 -1.19 -12.15 4.86
C VAL A 8 -1.95 -10.91 4.38
N LYS A 9 -2.16 -10.75 3.07
CA LYS A 9 -2.94 -9.62 2.54
C LYS A 9 -4.39 -9.63 3.02
N GLN A 10 -5.00 -10.80 3.18
CA GLN A 10 -6.34 -10.95 3.72
C GLN A 10 -6.41 -10.49 5.19
N GLU A 11 -5.43 -10.88 6.01
CA GLU A 11 -5.35 -10.43 7.42
C GLU A 11 -5.16 -8.91 7.52
N LEU A 12 -4.22 -8.36 6.75
CA LEU A 12 -3.94 -6.92 6.73
C LEU A 12 -5.13 -6.07 6.28
N ALA A 13 -5.90 -6.56 5.30
CA ALA A 13 -7.09 -5.88 4.80
C ALA A 13 -8.23 -5.77 5.84
N ASN A 14 -8.22 -6.63 6.87
CA ASN A 14 -9.25 -6.66 7.91
C ASN A 14 -8.91 -5.80 9.14
N ILE A 15 -7.68 -5.29 9.25
CA ILE A 15 -7.28 -4.42 10.38
C ILE A 15 -8.12 -3.13 10.35
N ASN A 16 -8.71 -2.79 11.50
CA ASN A 16 -9.61 -1.65 11.62
C ASN A 16 -8.85 -0.31 11.72
N ILE A 17 -8.98 0.52 10.68
CA ILE A 17 -8.50 1.91 10.64
C ILE A 17 -9.63 2.93 10.50
N TRP A 18 -10.88 2.49 10.46
CA TRP A 18 -12.01 3.27 9.96
C TRP A 18 -12.43 4.42 10.88
N LYS A 19 -11.77 4.56 12.04
CA LYS A 19 -12.03 5.63 13.03
C LYS A 19 -11.10 6.84 12.87
N ASN A 20 -10.01 6.72 12.11
CA ASN A 20 -9.02 7.77 11.97
C ASN A 20 -8.78 8.10 10.48
N ASN A 21 -9.17 9.32 10.08
CA ASN A 21 -9.04 9.77 8.69
C ASN A 21 -7.59 9.83 8.22
N ASP A 22 -6.62 10.14 9.09
CA ASP A 22 -5.20 10.19 8.71
C ASP A 22 -4.64 8.78 8.44
N GLU A 23 -5.10 7.76 9.18
CA GLU A 23 -4.73 6.36 8.93
C GLU A 23 -5.34 5.86 7.60
N ILE A 24 -6.60 6.22 7.31
CA ILE A 24 -7.25 5.91 6.03
C ILE A 24 -6.51 6.59 4.87
N LEU A 25 -6.17 7.86 5.03
CA LEU A 25 -5.46 8.64 4.02
C LEU A 25 -4.04 8.10 3.78
N LEU A 26 -3.28 7.80 4.83
CA LEU A 26 -1.94 7.24 4.67
C LEU A 26 -1.96 5.82 4.10
N GLN A 27 -2.96 5.00 4.43
CA GLN A 27 -3.11 3.72 3.77
C GLN A 27 -3.38 3.90 2.27
N LEU A 28 -4.21 4.87 1.86
CA LEU A 28 -4.38 5.23 0.45
C LEU A 28 -3.05 5.66 -0.18
N TYR A 29 -2.31 6.56 0.46
CA TYR A 29 -1.01 7.00 -0.05
C TYR A 29 -0.02 5.84 -0.21
N GLY A 30 0.00 4.90 0.73
CA GLY A 30 0.80 3.68 0.62
C GLY A 30 0.51 2.90 -0.66
N TYR A 31 -0.77 2.71 -0.99
CA TYR A 31 -1.17 2.10 -2.27
C TYR A 31 -0.62 2.91 -3.45
N LEU A 32 -0.82 4.23 -3.46
CA LEU A 32 -0.44 5.12 -4.56
C LEU A 32 1.07 5.23 -4.77
N LEU A 33 1.89 4.96 -3.74
CA LEU A 33 3.35 4.86 -3.90
C LEU A 33 3.74 3.70 -4.82
N THR A 34 2.93 2.64 -4.90
CA THR A 34 3.30 1.37 -5.55
C THR A 34 2.72 1.16 -6.94
N PHE A 35 1.82 2.03 -7.41
CA PHE A 35 1.35 1.98 -8.80
C PHE A 35 1.13 3.38 -9.38
N SER A 36 1.52 3.56 -10.64
CA SER A 36 1.26 4.76 -11.41
C SER A 36 0.17 4.49 -12.44
N GLY A 37 -1.02 5.05 -12.22
CA GLY A 37 -2.09 5.01 -13.23
C GLY A 37 -3.48 5.06 -12.62
N SER A 38 -4.48 5.10 -13.49
CA SER A 38 -5.89 5.12 -13.11
C SER A 38 -6.45 3.77 -12.68
N LYS A 39 -5.63 2.71 -12.67
CA LYS A 39 -6.07 1.35 -12.37
C LYS A 39 -5.26 0.73 -11.25
N PHE A 40 -5.95 0.27 -10.22
CA PHE A 40 -5.41 -0.66 -9.24
C PHE A 40 -5.86 -2.08 -9.61
N ILE A 41 -4.93 -3.03 -9.59
CA ILE A 41 -5.17 -4.41 -10.03
C ILE A 41 -4.65 -5.36 -8.96
N THR A 42 -5.46 -6.37 -8.59
CA THR A 42 -5.07 -7.36 -7.59
C THR A 42 -5.80 -8.68 -7.81
N GLU A 43 -5.19 -9.80 -7.44
CA GLU A 43 -5.87 -11.11 -7.42
C GLU A 43 -6.61 -11.37 -6.09
N SER A 44 -6.48 -10.45 -5.13
CA SER A 44 -7.12 -10.57 -3.82
C SER A 44 -8.42 -9.78 -3.75
N GLU A 45 -9.53 -10.49 -3.61
CA GLU A 45 -10.86 -9.89 -3.40
C GLU A 45 -10.88 -9.00 -2.14
N TYR A 46 -10.23 -9.43 -1.06
CA TYR A 46 -10.13 -8.64 0.18
C TYR A 46 -9.39 -7.32 -0.05
N ASN A 47 -8.34 -7.36 -0.87
CA ASN A 47 -7.53 -6.18 -1.16
C ASN A 47 -8.30 -5.18 -2.03
N ILE A 48 -9.01 -5.65 -3.08
CA ILE A 48 -9.84 -4.75 -3.90
C ILE A 48 -10.98 -4.15 -3.08
N ASN A 49 -11.61 -4.93 -2.19
CA ASN A 49 -12.68 -4.46 -1.31
C ASN A 49 -12.15 -3.46 -0.27
N CYS A 50 -10.95 -3.68 0.27
CA CYS A 50 -10.28 -2.75 1.16
C CYS A 50 -10.01 -1.41 0.46
N PHE A 51 -9.43 -1.45 -0.75
CA PHE A 51 -9.16 -0.23 -1.54
C PHE A 51 -10.47 0.52 -1.88
N ALA A 52 -11.52 -0.17 -2.32
CA ALA A 52 -12.84 0.44 -2.55
C ALA A 52 -13.41 1.08 -1.27
N LYS A 53 -13.25 0.42 -0.12
CA LYS A 53 -13.73 0.94 1.17
C LYS A 53 -12.96 2.18 1.59
N ILE A 54 -11.65 2.22 1.40
CA ILE A 54 -10.82 3.42 1.63
C ILE A 54 -11.33 4.59 0.78
N LEU A 55 -11.52 4.39 -0.52
CA LEU A 55 -12.03 5.44 -1.42
C LEU A 55 -13.39 5.98 -0.95
N LYS A 56 -14.33 5.09 -0.61
CA LYS A 56 -15.66 5.48 -0.09
C LYS A 56 -15.58 6.26 1.23
N ASN A 57 -14.70 5.86 2.16
CA ASN A 57 -14.53 6.57 3.43
C ASN A 57 -13.92 7.97 3.25
N LEU A 58 -13.11 8.16 2.20
CA LEU A 58 -12.58 9.46 1.81
C LEU A 58 -13.52 10.25 0.89
N ASN A 59 -14.77 9.81 0.76
CA ASN A 59 -15.82 10.39 -0.08
C ASN A 59 -15.50 10.42 -1.60
N TYR A 60 -14.61 9.55 -2.06
CA TYR A 60 -14.33 9.36 -3.50
C TYR A 60 -15.16 8.20 -4.06
N ASN A 61 -16.17 8.52 -4.86
CA ASN A 61 -17.07 7.53 -5.47
C ASN A 61 -16.92 7.39 -6.99
N ASP A 62 -15.99 8.12 -7.61
CA ASP A 62 -15.81 8.15 -9.06
C ASP A 62 -14.87 7.04 -9.59
N PHE A 63 -15.27 5.79 -9.34
CA PHE A 63 -14.52 4.61 -9.79
C PHE A 63 -15.45 3.45 -10.20
N ASP A 64 -14.91 2.55 -11.03
CA ASP A 64 -15.53 1.29 -11.44
C ASP A 64 -14.77 0.10 -10.83
N ILE A 65 -15.49 -0.99 -10.53
CA ILE A 65 -14.91 -2.29 -10.16
C ILE A 65 -15.21 -3.30 -11.27
N GLN A 66 -14.21 -4.03 -11.73
CA GLN A 66 -14.33 -5.08 -12.74
C GLN A 66 -13.59 -6.34 -12.30
N LEU A 67 -14.09 -7.51 -12.69
CA LEU A 67 -13.40 -8.79 -12.58
C LEU A 67 -13.07 -9.30 -13.99
N ILE A 68 -11.78 -9.39 -14.30
CA ILE A 68 -11.29 -9.91 -15.58
C ILE A 68 -10.41 -11.13 -15.30
N GLY A 69 -10.89 -12.32 -15.64
CA GLY A 69 -10.24 -13.57 -15.28
C GLY A 69 -10.14 -13.71 -13.76
N ARG A 70 -8.91 -13.78 -13.23
CA ARG A 70 -8.64 -13.85 -11.77
C ARG A 70 -8.25 -12.50 -11.16
N LYS A 71 -8.33 -11.41 -11.92
CA LYS A 71 -7.89 -10.08 -11.51
C LYS A 71 -9.08 -9.18 -11.25
N TYR A 72 -9.12 -8.65 -10.03
CA TYR A 72 -9.98 -7.54 -9.68
C TYR A 72 -9.31 -6.23 -10.07
N ILE A 73 -10.09 -5.31 -10.63
CA ILE A 73 -9.60 -4.05 -11.16
C ILE A 73 -10.49 -2.93 -10.64
N ILE A 74 -9.90 -1.94 -9.96
CA ILE A 74 -10.54 -0.65 -9.71
C ILE A 74 -10.00 0.33 -10.72
N LYS A 75 -10.90 0.94 -11.51
CA LYS A 75 -10.57 2.01 -12.45
C LYS A 75 -11.11 3.33 -11.94
N ILE A 76 -10.22 4.25 -11.60
CA ILE A 76 -10.51 5.65 -11.29
C ILE A 76 -10.92 6.35 -12.59
N ARG A 77 -12.14 6.91 -12.67
CA ARG A 77 -12.63 7.50 -13.93
C ARG A 77 -11.98 8.84 -14.19
N ASN A 78 -12.05 9.78 -13.24
CA ASN A 78 -11.34 11.05 -13.31
C ASN A 78 -10.02 11.01 -12.52
N TYR A 79 -9.00 10.41 -13.14
CA TYR A 79 -7.69 10.24 -12.51
C TYR A 79 -6.95 11.56 -12.24
N LYS A 80 -7.17 12.60 -13.07
CA LYS A 80 -6.58 13.92 -12.84
C LYS A 80 -7.11 14.53 -11.54
N LYS A 81 -8.43 14.60 -11.39
CA LYS A 81 -9.08 15.10 -10.17
C LYS A 81 -8.72 14.26 -8.94
N PHE A 82 -8.60 12.95 -9.12
CA PHE A 82 -8.18 12.04 -8.05
C PHE A 82 -6.78 12.40 -7.54
N LYS A 83 -5.79 12.61 -8.42
CA LYS A 83 -4.45 13.06 -8.03
C LYS A 83 -4.44 14.43 -7.37
N GLU A 84 -5.25 15.37 -7.87
CA GLU A 84 -5.40 16.70 -7.24
C GLU A 84 -5.97 16.61 -5.82
N SER A 85 -6.84 15.63 -5.57
CA SER A 85 -7.46 15.42 -4.25
C SER A 85 -6.58 14.62 -3.29
N TYR A 86 -5.75 13.72 -3.82
CA TYR A 86 -4.91 12.80 -3.04
C TYR A 86 -3.45 12.87 -3.52
N ASP A 87 -2.79 13.96 -3.16
CA ASP A 87 -1.38 14.19 -3.49
C ASP A 87 -0.45 13.49 -2.48
N ILE A 88 0.36 12.55 -2.95
CA ILE A 88 1.33 11.82 -2.13
C ILE A 88 2.45 12.72 -1.58
N SER A 89 2.65 13.92 -2.12
CA SER A 89 3.61 14.90 -1.56
C SER A 89 3.25 15.29 -0.12
N GLN A 90 1.98 15.15 0.27
CA GLN A 90 1.45 15.51 1.59
C GLN A 90 1.72 14.45 2.67
N ILE A 91 2.32 13.30 2.33
CA ILE A 91 2.61 12.20 3.29
C ILE A 91 3.31 12.75 4.55
N ASN A 92 4.37 13.54 4.35
CA ASN A 92 5.17 14.09 5.46
C ASN A 92 4.35 15.03 6.36
N ASP A 93 3.43 15.80 5.79
CA ASP A 93 2.59 16.70 6.55
C ASP A 93 1.58 15.93 7.40
N VAL A 94 0.98 14.86 6.84
CA VAL A 94 0.07 13.99 7.58
C VAL A 94 0.80 13.27 8.72
N LEU A 95 2.01 12.77 8.47
CA LEU A 95 2.83 12.10 9.50
C LEU A 95 3.25 13.04 10.65
N LYS A 96 3.41 14.34 10.39
CA LYS A 96 3.82 15.34 11.41
C LYS A 96 2.67 15.87 12.26
N LYS A 97 1.42 15.78 11.80
CA LYS A 97 0.25 16.36 12.50
C LYS A 97 -0.03 15.73 13.87
N ASN A 98 0.31 14.45 14.07
CA ASN A 98 -0.17 13.66 15.21
C ASN A 98 0.96 12.88 15.89
N ASN A 99 1.72 13.56 16.76
CA ASN A 99 2.85 12.96 17.47
C ASN A 99 2.47 11.77 18.37
N SER A 100 1.28 11.76 18.98
CA SER A 100 0.84 10.69 19.88
C SER A 100 0.43 9.39 19.18
N ASN A 101 0.18 9.41 17.87
CA ASN A 101 -0.29 8.25 17.09
C ASN A 101 0.62 7.91 15.90
N LYS A 102 1.86 8.41 15.89
CA LYS A 102 2.79 8.32 14.75
C LYS A 102 3.03 6.88 14.29
N GLU A 103 3.11 5.91 15.20
CA GLU A 103 3.32 4.51 14.86
C GLU A 103 2.16 3.92 14.03
N ASN A 104 0.90 4.19 14.38
CA ASN A 104 -0.25 3.68 13.64
C ASN A 104 -0.40 4.33 12.26
N LEU A 105 0.01 5.60 12.14
CA LEU A 105 0.12 6.30 10.86
C LEU A 105 1.14 5.62 9.94
N ILE A 106 2.33 5.33 10.45
CA ILE A 106 3.39 4.64 9.70
C ILE A 106 2.97 3.21 9.34
N LYS A 107 2.38 2.46 10.29
CA LYS A 107 1.81 1.13 10.00
C LYS A 107 0.78 1.18 8.88
N SER A 108 -0.07 2.22 8.85
CA SER A 108 -1.07 2.39 7.80
C SER A 108 -0.44 2.67 6.44
N LEU A 109 0.55 3.56 6.38
CA LEU A 109 1.33 3.84 5.18
C LEU A 109 2.02 2.59 4.62
N VAL A 110 2.81 1.90 5.45
CA VAL A 110 3.55 0.68 5.07
C VAL A 110 2.60 -0.43 4.61
N ARG A 111 1.50 -0.64 5.33
CA ARG A 111 0.46 -1.61 4.95
C ARG A 111 -0.16 -1.27 3.61
N GLY A 112 -0.45 0.00 3.32
CA GLY A 112 -0.94 0.44 2.01
C GLY A 112 0.03 0.03 0.90
N ALA A 113 1.33 0.29 1.08
CA ALA A 113 2.36 -0.11 0.12
C ALA A 113 2.43 -1.63 -0.07
N PHE A 114 2.44 -2.38 1.03
CA PHE A 114 2.45 -3.85 0.95
C PHE A 114 1.19 -4.43 0.30
N LEU A 115 0.01 -3.87 0.57
CA LEU A 115 -1.22 -4.29 -0.09
C LEU A 115 -1.20 -3.93 -1.58
N GLY A 116 -0.61 -2.80 -1.95
CA GLY A 116 -0.48 -2.34 -3.33
C GLY A 116 0.34 -3.28 -4.21
N SER A 117 1.56 -3.63 -3.78
CA SER A 117 2.49 -4.43 -4.61
C SER A 117 3.37 -5.41 -3.83
N GLY A 118 3.14 -5.57 -2.54
CA GLY A 118 3.96 -6.40 -1.67
C GLY A 118 3.80 -7.91 -1.90
N LEU A 119 4.87 -8.65 -1.66
CA LEU A 119 4.92 -10.11 -1.70
C LEU A 119 5.71 -10.62 -0.49
N ILE A 120 5.29 -11.78 0.03
CA ILE A 120 5.98 -12.44 1.13
C ILE A 120 5.90 -13.96 0.95
N ASN A 121 7.05 -14.61 1.08
CA ASN A 121 7.14 -16.06 1.01
C ASN A 121 6.74 -16.69 2.34
N ASN A 122 6.34 -17.97 2.28
CA ASN A 122 6.16 -18.75 3.48
C ASN A 122 7.52 -18.85 4.19
N PRO A 123 7.66 -18.41 5.45
CA PRO A 123 8.94 -18.41 6.16
C PRO A 123 9.54 -19.82 6.29
N LYS A 124 8.74 -20.89 6.19
CA LYS A 124 9.24 -22.28 6.11
C LYS A 124 10.16 -22.54 4.91
N ASN A 125 10.06 -21.71 3.87
CA ASN A 125 10.82 -21.82 2.62
C ASN A 125 11.85 -20.69 2.47
N GLY A 126 12.14 -19.96 3.56
CA GLY A 126 13.03 -18.81 3.58
C GLY A 126 12.31 -17.49 3.82
N TYR A 127 13.04 -16.55 4.42
CA TYR A 127 12.54 -15.21 4.76
C TYR A 127 12.78 -14.26 3.59
N HIS A 128 11.71 -13.99 2.84
CA HIS A 128 11.73 -13.02 1.75
C HIS A 128 10.43 -12.21 1.77
N LEU A 129 10.56 -10.91 1.96
CA LEU A 129 9.51 -9.92 1.77
C LEU A 129 10.00 -8.89 0.77
N GLU A 130 9.16 -8.49 -0.17
CA GLU A 130 9.44 -7.43 -1.13
C GLU A 130 8.22 -6.54 -1.36
N ILE A 131 8.45 -5.28 -1.73
CA ILE A 131 7.46 -4.33 -2.21
C ILE A 131 8.03 -3.69 -3.47
N ILE A 132 7.23 -3.67 -4.53
CA ILE A 132 7.64 -3.16 -5.85
C ILE A 132 7.13 -1.72 -6.00
N PHE A 133 8.01 -0.83 -6.42
CA PHE A 133 7.74 0.58 -6.67
C PHE A 133 8.13 0.95 -8.10
N ASN A 134 7.50 2.00 -8.60
CA ASN A 134 7.75 2.50 -9.96
C ASN A 134 8.93 3.48 -10.03
N ASN A 135 9.38 4.00 -8.89
CA ASN A 135 10.51 4.91 -8.82
C ASN A 135 11.20 4.82 -7.45
N MET A 136 12.42 5.35 -7.39
CA MET A 136 13.30 5.27 -6.24
C MET A 136 12.82 6.13 -5.07
N GLU A 137 12.25 7.30 -5.37
CA GLU A 137 11.74 8.26 -4.40
C GLU A 137 10.64 7.64 -3.53
N ASN A 138 9.64 7.01 -4.17
CA ASN A 138 8.54 6.33 -3.48
C ASN A 138 9.02 5.18 -2.59
N ALA A 139 10.02 4.42 -3.04
CA ALA A 139 10.57 3.32 -2.27
C ALA A 139 11.34 3.82 -1.03
N ASN A 140 12.08 4.93 -1.18
CA ASN A 140 12.80 5.56 -0.07
C ASN A 140 11.85 6.08 1.02
N ILE A 141 10.67 6.61 0.67
CA ILE A 141 9.66 7.02 1.66
C ILE A 141 9.34 5.86 2.64
N ILE A 142 9.09 4.65 2.12
CA ILE A 142 8.79 3.50 2.97
C ILE A 142 10.04 3.01 3.72
N LYS A 143 11.20 2.98 3.05
CA LYS A 143 12.46 2.57 3.67
C LYS A 143 12.83 3.45 4.87
N ASP A 144 12.74 4.76 4.71
CA ASP A 144 13.14 5.73 5.73
C ASP A 144 12.22 5.62 6.95
N GLU A 145 10.91 5.49 6.74
CA GLU A 145 9.96 5.29 7.85
C GLU A 145 10.20 3.97 8.59
N LEU A 146 10.55 2.88 7.89
CA LEU A 146 10.88 1.60 8.51
C LEU A 146 12.23 1.63 9.25
N SER A 147 13.20 2.42 8.77
CA SER A 147 14.50 2.57 9.42
C SER A 147 14.39 3.16 10.83
N ASN A 148 13.39 4.02 11.07
CA ASN A 148 13.08 4.57 12.40
C ASN A 148 12.70 3.48 13.43
N TYR A 149 12.37 2.27 12.97
CA TYR A 149 12.02 1.11 13.80
C TYR A 149 13.08 0.00 13.73
N ASN A 150 14.31 0.31 13.30
CA ASN A 150 15.40 -0.64 13.11
C ASN A 150 15.07 -1.77 12.12
N ILE A 151 14.16 -1.52 11.17
CA ILE A 151 13.85 -2.43 10.07
C ILE A 151 14.64 -1.95 8.85
N ASP A 152 15.87 -2.44 8.71
CA ASP A 152 16.74 -2.09 7.59
C ASP A 152 16.39 -2.93 6.35
N MET A 153 15.66 -2.32 5.42
CA MET A 153 15.32 -2.91 4.13
C MET A 153 16.31 -2.49 3.06
N LYS A 154 16.67 -3.44 2.20
CA LYS A 154 17.56 -3.20 1.08
C LYS A 154 16.76 -2.75 -0.14
N LEU A 155 17.41 -1.94 -0.97
CA LEU A 155 16.88 -1.49 -2.25
C LEU A 155 17.64 -2.16 -3.38
N PHE A 156 16.90 -2.58 -4.39
CA PHE A 156 17.43 -3.10 -5.64
C PHE A 156 16.74 -2.38 -6.78
N ASP A 157 17.52 -1.81 -7.69
CA ASP A 157 17.02 -1.09 -8.86
C ASP A 157 17.33 -1.90 -10.12
N ASP A 158 16.28 -2.25 -10.85
CA ASP A 158 16.34 -2.98 -12.13
C ASP A 158 15.23 -2.43 -13.06
N LYS A 159 14.35 -3.26 -13.63
CA LYS A 159 13.19 -2.76 -14.40
C LYS A 159 12.16 -2.06 -13.51
N ASN A 160 12.12 -2.43 -12.24
CA ASN A 160 11.33 -1.79 -11.20
C ASN A 160 12.24 -1.58 -9.97
N VAL A 161 11.83 -0.69 -9.07
CA VAL A 161 12.50 -0.51 -7.79
C VAL A 161 11.91 -1.49 -6.78
N ILE A 162 12.74 -2.34 -6.18
CA ILE A 162 12.32 -3.35 -5.23
C ILE A 162 12.90 -3.02 -3.85
N LEU A 163 12.01 -2.82 -2.89
CA LEU A 163 12.36 -2.73 -1.46
C LEU A 163 12.18 -4.11 -0.84
N TYR A 164 13.24 -4.71 -0.34
CA TYR A 164 13.21 -6.09 0.15
C TYR A 164 13.88 -6.28 1.51
N LEU A 165 13.35 -7.24 2.26
CA LEU A 165 13.92 -7.77 3.49
C LEU A 165 14.19 -9.26 3.29
N LYS A 166 15.46 -9.64 3.41
CA LYS A 166 15.91 -11.03 3.36
C LYS A 166 16.52 -11.41 4.69
N GLY A 167 15.92 -12.40 5.37
CA GLY A 167 16.51 -12.98 6.57
C GLY A 167 17.79 -13.75 6.21
N ARG A 168 18.72 -13.82 7.16
CA ARG A 168 19.84 -14.77 7.08
C ARG A 168 19.33 -16.19 7.31
#